data_AF-A0A6J4CXA7-F1
#
_entry.id   AF-A0A6J4CXA7-F1
#
_cell.length_a   1.000
_cell.length_b   1.000
_cell.length_c   1.000
_cell.angle_alpha   90.00
_cell.angle_beta   90.00
_cell.angle_gamma   90.00
#
_symmetry.space_group_name_H-M   'P 1'
#
loop_
_entity.id
_entity.type
_entity.pdbx_description
1 polymer ?
#
loop_
_entity_poly.entity_id
_entity_poly.type
_entity_poly.pdbx_seq_one_letter_code
_entity_poly.pdbx_strand_id
1 'polypeptide(L)'
;MTFSPYSALKDDKDKRITYFNFLTTTENKDCLNALIKLHGKIDMAKIHAIIDNTLYASTLHRDFLKVILEKRKEKIMDVAYTRALDFVCKYQRDSESQTQQHKDPPHPLKARSR
;
A
#
# COMPACT_ATOMS: atom_id res chain seq x y z
N MET A 1 0.65 -16.85 23.56
CA MET A 1 0.78 -15.61 22.78
C MET A 1 -0.29 -15.59 21.70
N THR A 2 -1.28 -14.71 21.80
CA THR A 2 -2.35 -14.58 20.81
C THR A 2 -1.87 -13.72 19.64
N PHE A 3 -1.97 -14.25 18.42
CA PHE A 3 -1.68 -13.53 17.18
C PHE A 3 -2.78 -12.49 16.94
N SER A 4 -2.65 -11.32 17.57
CA SER A 4 -3.68 -10.28 17.54
C SER A 4 -3.84 -9.70 16.12
N PRO A 5 -5.07 -9.60 15.59
CA PRO A 5 -5.33 -8.93 14.31
C PRO A 5 -5.27 -7.40 14.43
N TYR A 6 -5.13 -6.87 15.64
CA TYR A 6 -5.04 -5.44 15.92
C TYR A 6 -3.60 -4.96 15.86
N SER A 7 -3.42 -3.79 15.29
CA SER A 7 -2.18 -3.04 15.40
C SER A 7 -1.99 -2.49 16.81
N ALA A 8 -0.75 -2.09 17.10
CA ALA A 8 -0.44 -1.29 18.29
C ALA A 8 -0.88 0.17 18.13
N LEU A 9 -1.23 0.59 16.91
CA LEU A 9 -1.67 1.93 16.59
C LEU A 9 -3.16 2.11 16.88
N LYS A 10 -3.53 3.34 17.19
CA LYS A 10 -4.91 3.76 17.39
C LYS A 10 -5.29 4.80 16.35
N ASP A 11 -6.57 4.84 16.00
CA ASP A 11 -7.13 5.91 15.19
C ASP A 11 -7.38 7.17 16.04
N ASP A 12 -7.84 8.23 15.39
CA ASP A 12 -8.16 9.52 16.04
C ASP A 12 -9.29 9.41 17.09
N LYS A 13 -10.00 8.26 17.12
CA LYS A 13 -11.06 7.94 18.09
C LYS A 13 -10.58 7.02 19.21
N ASP A 14 -9.25 6.89 19.38
CA ASP A 14 -8.57 6.05 20.36
C ASP A 14 -8.89 4.54 20.21
N LYS A 15 -9.40 4.11 19.06
CA LYS A 15 -9.70 2.70 18.77
C LYS A 15 -8.51 2.03 18.10
N ARG A 16 -8.17 0.82 18.55
CA ARG A 16 -7.10 0.03 17.92
C ARG A 16 -7.44 -0.25 16.46
N ILE A 17 -6.49 0.05 15.58
CA ILE A 17 -6.66 -0.13 14.15
C ILE A 17 -6.46 -1.61 13.81
N THR A 18 -7.41 -2.21 13.10
CA THR A 18 -7.24 -3.55 12.50
C THR A 18 -6.48 -3.43 11.18
N TYR A 19 -5.42 -4.23 10.98
CA TYR A 19 -4.61 -4.17 9.75
C TYR A 19 -5.45 -4.35 8.48
N PHE A 20 -6.36 -5.33 8.48
CA PHE A 20 -7.23 -5.61 7.34
C PHE A 20 -8.14 -4.42 7.01
N ASN A 21 -8.89 -3.91 7.99
CA ASN A 21 -9.79 -2.78 7.77
C ASN A 21 -9.02 -1.56 7.26
N PHE A 22 -7.91 -1.21 7.91
CA PHE A 22 -7.15 -0.02 7.52
C PHE A 22 -6.64 -0.10 6.09
N LEU A 23 -6.00 -1.21 5.69
CA LEU A 23 -5.44 -1.34 4.35
C LEU A 23 -6.53 -1.42 3.26
N THR A 24 -7.71 -1.94 3.61
CA THR A 24 -8.84 -2.05 2.67
C THR A 24 -9.77 -0.83 2.66
N THR A 25 -9.65 0.11 3.61
CA THR A 25 -10.46 1.33 3.63
C THR A 25 -9.65 2.61 3.44
N THR A 26 -8.32 2.58 3.62
CA THR A 26 -7.50 3.79 3.52
C THR A 26 -7.55 4.43 2.14
N GLU A 27 -7.58 5.75 2.11
CA GLU A 27 -7.49 6.58 0.89
C GLU A 27 -6.14 7.32 0.82
N ASN A 28 -5.26 7.10 1.80
CA ASN A 28 -3.94 7.71 1.83
C ASN A 28 -3.09 7.20 0.67
N LYS A 29 -2.81 8.08 -0.30
CA LYS A 29 -2.09 7.78 -1.53
C LYS A 29 -0.66 7.30 -1.27
N ASP A 30 0.04 7.90 -0.32
CA ASP A 30 1.40 7.51 0.03
C ASP A 30 1.43 6.09 0.60
N CYS A 31 0.44 5.75 1.43
CA CYS A 31 0.26 4.41 1.97
C CYS A 31 0.00 3.39 0.85
N LEU A 32 -0.93 3.67 -0.07
CA LEU A 32 -1.26 2.78 -1.19
C LEU A 32 -0.08 2.60 -2.15
N ASN A 33 0.65 3.67 -2.46
CA ASN A 33 1.86 3.61 -3.29
C ASN A 33 2.98 2.81 -2.61
N ALA A 34 3.17 3.00 -1.30
CA ALA A 34 4.11 2.20 -0.53
C ALA A 34 3.73 0.72 -0.50
N LEU A 35 2.43 0.42 -0.38
CA LEU A 35 1.89 -0.94 -0.41
C LEU A 35 2.19 -1.62 -1.75
N ILE A 36 1.93 -0.96 -2.88
CA ILE A 36 2.22 -1.48 -4.22
C ILE A 36 3.72 -1.77 -4.39
N LYS A 37 4.58 -0.83 -3.98
CA LYS A 37 6.04 -1.00 -4.02
C LYS A 37 6.53 -2.15 -3.15
N LEU A 38 5.95 -2.30 -1.96
CA LEU A 38 6.31 -3.36 -1.02
C LEU A 38 5.86 -4.72 -1.55
N HIS A 39 4.63 -4.81 -2.05
CA HIS A 39 4.05 -6.05 -2.55
C HIS A 39 4.91 -6.71 -3.64
N GLY A 40 5.41 -5.91 -4.59
CA GLY A 40 6.32 -6.40 -5.64
C GLY A 40 7.69 -6.91 -5.14
N LYS A 41 8.06 -6.63 -3.89
CA LYS A 41 9.29 -7.13 -3.26
C LYS A 41 9.07 -8.37 -2.38
N ILE A 42 7.81 -8.77 -2.12
CA ILE A 42 7.51 -9.90 -1.24
C ILE A 42 7.78 -11.20 -1.97
N ASP A 43 8.85 -11.87 -1.58
CA ASP A 43 9.25 -13.18 -2.05
C ASP A 43 9.03 -14.22 -0.93
N MET A 44 7.96 -15.01 -1.05
CA MET A 44 7.59 -15.99 -0.03
C MET A 44 8.62 -17.12 0.10
N ALA A 45 9.32 -17.48 -0.97
CA ALA A 45 10.35 -18.52 -0.91
C ALA A 45 11.53 -18.06 -0.04
N LYS A 46 11.95 -16.80 -0.20
CA LYS A 46 12.99 -16.21 0.67
C LYS A 46 12.53 -16.09 2.10
N ILE A 47 11.27 -15.70 2.34
CA ILE A 47 10.71 -15.61 3.69
C ILE A 47 10.69 -16.99 4.36
N HIS A 48 10.27 -18.04 3.64
CA HIS A 48 10.31 -19.41 4.16
C HIS A 48 11.73 -19.87 4.47
N ALA A 49 12.69 -19.56 3.60
CA ALA A 49 14.09 -19.86 3.86
C ALA A 49 14.62 -19.16 5.12
N ILE A 50 14.21 -17.92 5.40
CA ILE A 50 14.58 -17.21 6.64
C ILE A 50 14.02 -17.96 7.87
N ILE A 51 12.75 -18.39 7.80
CA ILE A 51 12.11 -19.14 8.89
C ILE A 51 12.82 -20.48 9.12
N ASP A 52 13.20 -21.18 8.05
CA ASP A 52 13.91 -22.46 8.13
C ASP A 52 15.31 -22.33 8.73
N ASN A 53 16.02 -21.25 8.42
CA ASN A 53 17.36 -20.98 8.94
C ASN A 53 17.36 -20.32 10.34
N THR A 54 16.19 -20.06 10.92
CA THR A 54 16.11 -19.44 12.26
C THR A 54 16.50 -20.45 13.33
N LEU A 55 17.62 -20.19 14.02
CA LEU A 55 18.13 -21.01 15.12
C LEU A 55 17.12 -21.07 16.27
N TYR A 56 17.13 -22.19 17.00
CA TYR A 56 16.32 -22.44 18.21
C TYR A 56 14.79 -22.43 18.03
N ALA A 57 14.27 -22.24 16.82
CA ALA A 57 12.85 -22.44 16.54
C ALA A 57 12.51 -23.94 16.51
N SER A 58 11.36 -24.33 17.09
CA SER A 58 10.84 -25.68 16.92
C SER A 58 10.25 -25.85 15.51
N THR A 59 10.18 -27.08 15.01
CA THR A 59 9.56 -27.37 13.71
C THR A 59 8.11 -26.91 13.68
N LEU A 60 7.35 -27.19 14.74
CA LEU A 60 5.96 -26.73 14.88
C LEU A 60 5.84 -25.20 14.80
N HIS A 61 6.78 -24.47 15.41
CA HIS A 61 6.76 -23.01 15.35
C HIS A 61 7.09 -22.48 13.96
N ARG A 62 8.06 -23.09 13.26
CA ARG A 62 8.36 -22.75 11.87
C ARG A 62 7.16 -22.98 10.96
N ASP A 63 6.53 -24.13 11.06
CA ASP A 63 5.34 -24.48 10.26
C ASP A 63 4.19 -23.52 10.53
N PHE A 64 3.94 -23.20 11.80
CA PHE A 64 2.95 -22.21 12.19
C PHE A 64 3.23 -20.83 11.57
N LEU A 65 4.48 -20.36 11.62
CA LEU A 65 4.86 -19.07 11.04
C LEU A 65 4.66 -19.03 9.53
N LYS A 66 5.06 -20.08 8.81
CA LYS A 66 4.86 -20.20 7.36
C LYS A 66 3.37 -20.09 7.00
N VAL A 67 2.53 -20.89 7.67
CA VAL A 67 1.08 -20.90 7.44
C VAL A 67 0.46 -19.54 7.73
N ILE A 68 0.80 -18.91 8.87
CA ILE A 68 0.24 -17.59 9.23
C ILE A 68 0.67 -16.52 8.22
N LEU A 69 1.93 -16.52 7.79
CA LEU A 69 2.44 -15.53 6.85
C LEU A 69 1.81 -15.69 5.46
N GLU A 70 1.67 -16.92 4.97
CA GLU A 70 0.91 -17.20 3.73
C GLU A 70 -0.52 -16.69 3.84
N LYS A 71 -1.24 -17.04 4.92
CA LYS A 71 -2.64 -16.61 5.08
C LYS A 71 -2.78 -15.10 5.20
N ARG A 72 -1.80 -14.40 5.80
CA ARG A 72 -1.80 -12.94 5.87
C ARG A 72 -1.45 -12.29 4.53
N LYS A 73 -0.56 -12.89 3.74
CA LYS A 73 -0.30 -12.46 2.37
C LYS A 73 -1.59 -12.54 1.55
N GLU A 74 -2.20 -13.72 1.50
CA GLU A 74 -3.42 -13.99 0.72
C GLU A 74 -4.59 -13.12 1.16
N LYS A 75 -4.90 -13.08 2.47
CA LYS A 75 -6.14 -12.46 2.96
C LYS A 75 -6.04 -10.97 3.24
N ILE A 76 -4.84 -10.43 3.44
CA ILE A 76 -4.65 -9.02 3.80
C ILE A 76 -3.87 -8.30 2.71
N MET A 77 -2.66 -8.75 2.40
CA MET A 77 -1.78 -8.02 1.48
C MET A 77 -2.30 -8.06 0.04
N ASP A 78 -2.69 -9.22 -0.47
CA ASP A 78 -3.13 -9.39 -1.86
C ASP A 78 -4.48 -8.67 -2.11
N VAL A 79 -5.42 -8.77 -1.15
CA VAL A 79 -6.69 -8.04 -1.20
C VAL A 79 -6.47 -6.52 -1.22
N ALA A 80 -5.61 -6.02 -0.33
CA ALA A 80 -5.31 -4.59 -0.27
C ALA A 80 -4.53 -4.11 -1.52
N TYR A 81 -3.64 -4.94 -2.07
CA TYR A 81 -2.90 -4.65 -3.29
C TYR A 81 -3.80 -4.49 -4.51
N THR A 82 -4.72 -5.44 -4.73
CA THR A 82 -5.70 -5.37 -5.83
C THR A 82 -6.51 -4.08 -5.74
N ARG A 83 -7.03 -3.75 -4.55
CA ARG A 83 -7.73 -2.48 -4.34
C ARG A 83 -6.83 -1.27 -4.59
N ALA A 84 -5.57 -1.30 -4.15
CA ALA A 84 -4.64 -0.19 -4.32
C ALA A 84 -4.33 0.08 -5.81
N LEU A 85 -4.15 -0.97 -6.62
CA LEU A 85 -4.00 -0.85 -8.07
C LEU A 85 -5.23 -0.20 -8.71
N ASP A 86 -6.43 -0.69 -8.36
CA ASP A 86 -7.69 -0.13 -8.87
C ASP A 86 -7.87 1.34 -8.50
N PHE A 87 -7.52 1.68 -7.25
CA PHE A 87 -7.60 3.04 -6.74
C PHE A 87 -6.62 3.94 -7.50
N VAL A 88 -5.32 3.62 -7.50
CA VAL A 88 -4.28 4.44 -8.14
C VAL A 88 -4.52 4.59 -9.65
N CYS A 89 -4.96 3.55 -10.35
CA CYS A 89 -5.29 3.60 -11.79
C CYS A 89 -6.47 4.55 -12.10
N LYS A 90 -7.45 4.67 -11.19
CA LYS A 90 -8.55 5.63 -11.35
C LYS A 90 -8.06 7.08 -11.23
N TYR A 91 -7.24 7.39 -10.22
CA TYR A 91 -6.73 8.76 -10.01
C TYR A 91 -5.78 9.25 -11.11
N GLN A 92 -5.01 8.35 -11.74
CA GLN A 92 -4.13 8.74 -12.85
C GLN A 92 -4.93 9.28 -14.03
N ARG A 93 -6.14 8.76 -14.29
CA ARG A 93 -7.04 9.25 -15.35
C ARG A 93 -7.68 10.61 -15.04
N ASP A 94 -7.92 10.89 -13.76
CA ASP A 94 -8.49 12.18 -13.33
C ASP A 94 -7.45 13.33 -13.39
N SER A 95 -6.16 13.00 -13.34
CA SER A 95 -5.05 13.97 -13.37
C SER A 95 -4.74 14.47 -14.79
N GLU A 96 -4.95 13.64 -15.82
CA GLU A 96 -4.71 13.98 -17.23
C GLU A 96 -5.83 14.85 -17.84
N SER A 97 -6.98 14.93 -17.16
CA SER A 97 -8.12 15.77 -17.60
C SER A 97 -7.99 17.25 -17.20
N GLN A 98 -6.89 17.67 -16.55
CA GLN A 98 -6.67 19.06 -16.10
C GLN A 98 -5.45 19.75 -16.73
N THR A 99 -4.72 19.13 -17.67
CA THR A 99 -3.56 19.78 -18.33
C THR A 99 -3.85 20.42 -19.70
N GLN A 100 -5.13 20.56 -20.07
CA GLN A 100 -5.53 21.34 -21.27
C GLN A 100 -6.49 22.46 -20.90
N GLN A 101 -6.04 23.46 -20.13
CA GLN A 101 -6.70 24.76 -20.04
C GLN A 101 -5.77 25.85 -19.46
N HIS A 102 -4.60 26.06 -20.06
CA HIS A 102 -3.93 27.36 -20.03
C HIS A 102 -2.97 27.51 -21.21
N LYS A 103 -3.51 27.79 -22.40
CA LYS A 103 -2.81 28.49 -23.47
C LYS A 103 -3.66 29.72 -23.78
N ASP A 104 -3.51 30.76 -22.99
CA ASP A 104 -4.05 32.06 -23.34
C ASP A 104 -3.36 32.57 -24.63
N PRO A 105 -4.12 33.26 -25.51
CA PRO A 105 -3.65 33.69 -26.82
C PRO A 105 -2.56 34.77 -26.71
N PRO A 106 -1.72 34.95 -27.75
CA PRO A 106 -0.66 35.95 -27.72
C PRO A 106 -1.28 37.36 -27.65
N HIS A 107 -1.03 38.07 -26.56
CA HIS A 107 -1.44 39.46 -26.42
C HIS A 107 -0.55 40.36 -27.32
N PRO A 108 -1.08 41.38 -28.04
CA PRO A 108 -0.32 42.10 -29.05
C PRO A 108 0.71 43.05 -28.43
N LEU A 109 1.90 43.05 -29.02
CA LEU A 109 2.98 43.99 -28.77
C LEU A 109 2.49 45.44 -28.99
N LYS A 110 2.37 46.23 -27.92
CA LYS A 110 2.30 47.69 -28.04
C LYS A 110 3.71 48.24 -28.17
N ALA A 111 4.08 48.62 -29.39
CA ALA A 111 5.20 49.51 -29.62
C ALA A 111 4.85 50.89 -29.05
N ARG A 112 5.63 51.37 -28.07
CA ARG A 112 5.61 52.76 -27.64
C ARG A 112 7.05 53.20 -27.39
N SER A 113 7.56 54.04 -28.27
CA SER A 113 8.76 54.86 -28.03
C SER A 113 8.54 56.20 -28.72
N ARG A 114 8.90 57.26 -27.99
CA ARG A 114 8.75 58.68 -28.33
C ARG A 114 9.58 59.07 -29.54
#